data_AF-A0A4Q7Y794-F1
#
_entry.id   AF-A0A4Q7Y794-F1
#
_cell.length_a   1.000
_cell.length_b   1.000
_cell.length_c   1.000
_cell.angle_alpha   90.00
_cell.angle_beta   90.00
_cell.angle_gamma   90.00
#
_symmetry.space_group_name_H-M   'P 1'
#
loop_
_entity.id
_entity.type
_entity.pdbx_description
1 polymer ?
#
loop_
_entity_poly.entity_id
_entity_poly.type
_entity_poly.pdbx_seq_one_letter_code
_entity_poly.pdbx_strand_id
1 'polypeptide(L)' 'MLPGSMTVPPWFQWEVVVAVVVVAAVLAVVALVLGGTRPGAAERAEWQAWLASRSAREHPYPAAPPGADHRRADPAGR' A
#
# COMPACT_ATOMS: atom_id res chain seq x y z
N MET A 1 -7.95 -53.22 40.39
CA MET A 1 -7.18 -52.31 39.51
C MET A 1 -8.16 -51.27 39.00
N LEU A 2 -8.03 -50.00 39.40
CA LEU A 2 -8.93 -48.95 38.89
C LEU A 2 -8.52 -48.61 37.45
N PRO A 3 -9.40 -48.77 36.44
CA PRO A 3 -9.12 -48.33 35.09
C PRO A 3 -9.28 -46.80 35.07
N GLY A 4 -8.19 -46.08 35.30
CA GLY A 4 -8.24 -44.62 35.43
C GLY A 4 -6.93 -43.90 35.15
N SER A 5 -5.89 -44.60 34.69
CA SER A 5 -4.59 -43.98 34.35
C SER A 5 -4.32 -43.97 32.84
N MET A 6 -5.38 -43.93 32.02
CA MET A 6 -5.31 -43.70 30.56
C MET A 6 -5.65 -42.24 30.19
N THR A 7 -5.65 -41.33 31.15
CA THR A 7 -5.88 -39.91 30.87
C THR A 7 -4.60 -39.29 30.34
N VAL A 8 -4.54 -39.15 29.01
CA VAL A 8 -3.54 -38.31 28.34
C VAL A 8 -3.56 -36.95 29.04
N PRO A 9 -2.40 -36.41 29.48
CA PRO A 9 -2.35 -35.10 30.10
C PRO A 9 -3.05 -34.08 29.16
N PRO A 10 -3.95 -33.22 29.66
CA PRO A 10 -4.69 -32.30 28.80
C PRO A 10 -3.80 -31.29 28.05
N TRP A 11 -2.56 -31.13 28.52
CA TRP A 11 -1.52 -30.29 27.92
C TRP A 11 -0.64 -31.03 26.90
N PHE A 12 -0.76 -32.36 26.81
CA PHE A 12 0.01 -33.17 25.88
C PHE A 12 -0.31 -32.69 24.46
N GLN A 13 0.73 -32.38 23.66
CA GLN A 13 0.68 -31.82 22.29
C GLN A 13 0.50 -30.30 22.16
N TRP A 14 0.08 -29.57 23.21
CA TRP A 14 -0.03 -28.11 23.09
C TRP A 14 1.32 -27.42 22.96
N GLU A 15 2.39 -28.03 23.46
CA GLU A 15 3.76 -27.52 23.35
C GLU A 15 4.18 -27.32 21.90
N VAL A 16 3.85 -28.27 21.02
CA VAL A 16 4.14 -28.18 19.58
C VAL A 16 3.34 -27.07 18.94
N VAL A 17 2.04 -26.96 19.27
CA VAL A 17 1.16 -25.91 18.75
C VAL A 17 1.67 -24.52 19.17
N VAL A 18 1.99 -24.35 20.45
CA VAL A 18 2.53 -23.10 20.98
C VAL A 18 3.86 -22.76 20.31
N ALA A 19 4.77 -23.72 20.16
CA ALA A 19 6.04 -23.51 19.50
C ALA A 19 5.86 -23.04 18.05
N VAL A 20 4.99 -23.69 17.28
CA VAL A 20 4.67 -23.30 15.90
C VAL A 20 4.06 -21.90 15.83
N VAL A 21 3.11 -21.58 16.71
CA VAL A 21 2.48 -20.26 16.77
C VAL A 21 3.49 -19.17 17.09
N VAL A 22 4.38 -19.41 18.06
CA VAL A 22 5.44 -18.46 18.43
C VAL A 22 6.39 -18.24 17.25
N VAL A 23 6.83 -19.30 16.58
CA VAL A 23 7.68 -19.20 15.39
C VAL A 23 6.98 -18.40 14.28
N ALA A 24 5.71 -18.71 13.99
CA ALA A 24 4.92 -17.99 12.99
C ALA A 24 4.78 -16.49 13.33
N ALA A 25 4.53 -16.15 14.60
CA ALA A 25 4.44 -14.78 15.05
C ALA A 25 5.78 -14.03 14.90
N VAL A 26 6.90 -14.67 15.25
CA VAL A 26 8.25 -14.09 15.05
C VAL A 26 8.50 -13.84 13.56
N LEU A 27 8.19 -14.79 12.69
CA LEU A 27 8.34 -14.62 11.24
C LEU A 27 7.46 -13.47 10.71
N ALA A 28 6.23 -13.34 11.20
CA ALA A 28 5.34 -12.24 10.82
C ALA A 28 5.90 -10.88 11.24
N VAL A 29 6.46 -10.77 12.45
CA VAL A 29 7.13 -9.54 12.93
C VAL A 29 8.36 -9.23 12.07
N VAL A 30 9.19 -10.22 11.78
CA VAL A 30 10.36 -10.06 10.90
C VAL A 30 9.93 -9.60 9.50
N ALA A 31 8.90 -10.23 8.93
CA ALA A 31 8.36 -9.82 7.64
C ALA A 31 7.79 -8.40 7.66
N LEU A 32 7.14 -7.98 8.75
CA LEU A 32 6.63 -6.63 8.91
C LEU A 32 7.76 -5.61 9.04
N VAL A 33 8.82 -5.92 9.79
CA VAL A 33 9.99 -5.05 9.95
C VAL A 33 10.75 -4.90 8.62
N LEU A 34 10.98 -6.01 7.92
CA LEU A 34 11.67 -6.03 6.61
C LEU A 34 10.79 -5.47 5.47
N GLY A 35 9.48 -5.66 5.56
CA GLY A 35 8.50 -5.23 4.55
C GLY A 35 8.04 -3.78 4.73
N GLY A 36 8.00 -3.30 5.98
CA GLY A 36 7.60 -1.94 6.34
C GLY A 36 8.56 -0.86 5.82
N THR A 37 9.77 -1.23 5.40
CA THR A 37 10.71 -0.33 4.71
C THR A 37 10.50 -0.27 3.20
N ARG A 38 9.56 -1.01 2.60
CA ARG A 38 9.20 -0.78 1.20
C ARG A 38 8.41 0.52 1.13
N PRO A 39 8.99 1.60 0.58
CA PRO A 39 8.28 2.86 0.54
C PRO A 39 7.09 2.65 -0.39
N GLY A 40 5.88 2.87 0.12
CA GLY A 40 4.67 2.99 -0.70
C GLY A 40 4.73 4.10 -1.77
N ALA A 41 5.91 4.68 -2.00
CA ALA A 41 6.24 5.51 -3.15
C ALA A 41 6.19 4.71 -4.47
N ALA A 42 6.63 3.45 -4.50
CA ALA A 42 6.54 2.62 -5.72
C ALA A 42 5.07 2.32 -6.07
N GLU A 43 4.29 1.89 -5.08
CA GLU A 43 2.87 1.58 -5.24
C GLU A 43 2.03 2.82 -5.56
N ARG A 44 2.33 3.96 -4.91
CA ARG A 44 1.73 5.25 -5.28
C ARG A 44 2.13 5.71 -6.68
N ALA A 45 3.38 5.53 -7.09
CA ALA A 45 3.84 5.92 -8.42
C ALA A 45 3.14 5.12 -9.52
N GLU A 46 2.97 3.80 -9.33
CA GLU A 46 2.20 2.95 -10.26
C GLU A 46 0.73 3.37 -10.33
N TRP A 47 0.11 3.67 -9.18
CA TRP A 47 -1.26 4.18 -9.14
C TRP A 47 -1.41 5.52 -9.88
N GLN A 48 -0.47 6.45 -9.68
CA GLN A 48 -0.47 7.73 -10.37
C GLN A 48 -0.23 7.57 -11.86
N ALA A 49 0.65 6.66 -12.29
CA ALA A 49 0.87 6.35 -13.70
C ALA A 49 -0.39 5.77 -14.37
N TRP A 50 -1.09 4.88 -13.67
CA TRP A 50 -2.37 4.32 -14.14
C TRP A 50 -3.46 5.39 -14.25
N LEU A 51 -3.54 6.34 -13.30
CA LEU A 51 -4.46 7.48 -13.37
C LEU A 51 -4.11 8.44 -14.52
N ALA A 52 -2.84 8.80 -14.64
CA ALA A 52 -2.34 9.68 -15.70
C ALA A 52 -2.65 9.12 -17.10
N SER A 53 -2.59 7.80 -17.28
CA SER A 53 -2.92 7.14 -18.55
C SER A 53 -4.39 7.29 -18.97
N ARG A 54 -5.31 7.48 -18.00
CA ARG A 54 -6.73 7.73 -18.26
C ARG A 54 -7.03 9.21 -18.41
N SER A 55 -6.46 10.07 -17.55
CA SER A 55 -6.67 11.52 -17.65
C SER A 55 -6.08 12.10 -18.94
N ALA A 56 -4.99 11.52 -19.46
CA ALA A 56 -4.42 11.89 -20.76
C ALA A 56 -5.36 11.64 -21.94
N ARG A 57 -6.37 10.76 -21.79
CA ARG A 57 -7.38 10.49 -22.84
C ARG A 57 -8.57 11.45 -22.77
N GLU A 58 -8.81 12.10 -21.63
CA GLU A 58 -9.93 13.02 -21.43
C GLU A 58 -9.58 14.49 -21.73
N HIS A 59 -8.30 14.83 -21.91
CA HIS A 59 -7.88 16.22 -22.10
C HIS A 59 -7.08 16.47 -23.40
N PRO A 60 -7.74 16.59 -24.56
CA PRO A 60 -7.24 17.38 -25.67
C PRO A 60 -7.69 18.83 -25.49
N TYR A 61 -7.26 19.50 -24.41
CA TYR A 61 -7.32 20.97 -24.41
C TYR A 61 -5.89 21.46 -24.61
N PRO A 62 -5.60 22.19 -25.70
CA PRO A 62 -4.30 22.81 -25.85
C PRO A 62 -4.18 23.79 -24.68
N ALA A 63 -3.18 23.58 -23.82
CA ALA A 63 -2.79 24.59 -22.85
C ALA A 63 -2.61 25.90 -23.63
N ALA A 64 -3.47 26.88 -23.37
CA ALA A 64 -3.35 28.19 -23.99
C ALA A 64 -1.92 28.70 -23.72
N PRO A 65 -1.17 29.15 -24.74
CA PRO A 65 0.19 29.60 -24.52
C PRO A 65 0.19 30.76 -23.50
N PRO A 66 1.15 30.78 -22.57
CA PRO A 66 1.22 31.84 -21.56
C PRO A 66 1.52 33.16 -22.28
N GLY A 67 0.49 34.01 -22.43
CA GLY A 67 0.63 35.32 -23.09
C GLY A 67 -0.58 35.80 -23.91
N ALA A 68 -1.70 35.08 -23.94
CA ALA A 68 -2.86 35.46 -24.77
C ALA A 68 -3.65 36.70 -24.28
N ASP A 69 -3.34 37.29 -23.12
CA ASP A 69 -4.20 38.30 -22.48
C ASP A 69 -3.63 39.72 -22.37
N HIS A 70 -2.60 40.12 -23.12
CA HIS A 70 -2.05 41.50 -23.01
C HIS A 70 -2.08 42.35 -24.29
N ARG A 71 -2.80 41.95 -25.35
CA ARG A 71 -2.84 42.73 -26.60
C ARG A 71 -4.23 42.95 -27.21
N ARG A 72 -5.23 43.30 -26.40
CA ARG A 72 -6.48 43.87 -26.92
C ARG A 72 -6.84 45.21 -26.28
N ALA A 73 -6.39 46.24 -26.99
CA ALA A 73 -7.04 47.52 -27.24
C ALA A 73 -7.23 48.50 -26.06
N ASP A 74 -6.45 49.58 -26.12
CA ASP A 74 -7.06 50.91 -26.08
C ASP A 74 -6.47 51.81 -27.19
N PRO A 75 -7.27 52.19 -28.21
CA PRO A 75 -6.92 53.21 -29.18
C PRO A 75 -7.43 54.57 -28.68
N ALA A 76 -6.66 55.25 -27.82
CA ALA A 76 -6.98 56.60 -27.39
C ALA A 76 -5.71 57.45 -27.21
N GLY A 77 -5.04 57.74 -28.34
CA GLY A 77 -4.09 58.84 -28.44
C GLY A 77 -4.81 60.08 -28.95
N ARG A 78 -5.11 61.03 -28.06
CA ARG A 78 -5.58 62.38 -28.38
C ARG A 78 -4.58 63.37 -27.85
#